data_AF-A0A6J6GZ55-F1
#
_entry.id   AF-A0A6J6GZ55-F1
#
_cell.length_a   1.000
_cell.length_b   1.000
_cell.length_c   1.000
_cell.angle_alpha   90.00
_cell.angle_beta   90.00
_cell.angle_gamma   90.00
#
_symmetry.space_group_name_H-M   'P 1'
#
loop_
_entity.id
_entity.type
_entity.pdbx_description
1 polymer ?
#
loop_
_entity_poly.entity_id
_entity_poly.type
_entity_poly.pdbx_seq_one_letter_code
_entity_poly.pdbx_strand_id
1 'polypeptide(L)' 'MAWCCTEEPEAYVGENQVIESLSQELTAIVGDAVYVELRRRLTQP' A
#
# COMPACT_ATOMS: atom_id res chain seq x y z
N MET A 1 -1.71 22.09 -0.25
CA MET A 1 -2.72 21.01 -0.25
C MET A 1 -2.72 20.39 1.13
N ALA A 2 -3.73 20.67 1.96
CA ALA A 2 -3.90 19.98 3.23
C ALA A 2 -4.54 18.62 2.91
N TRP A 3 -3.72 17.57 2.92
CA TRP A 3 -4.21 16.20 2.89
C TRP A 3 -4.78 15.94 4.29
N CYS A 4 -6.08 16.14 4.46
CA CYS A 4 -6.80 15.90 5.71
C CYS A 4 -6.88 14.40 5.99
N CYS A 5 -5.79 13.81 6.46
CA CYS A 5 -5.84 12.52 7.12
C CYS A 5 -5.96 12.77 8.62
N THR A 6 -7.16 12.42 9.11
CA THR A 6 -7.55 12.22 10.51
C THR A 6 -7.58 13.45 11.42
N GLU A 7 -8.62 13.51 12.24
CA GLU A 7 -8.82 14.55 13.27
C GLU A 7 -7.78 14.43 14.40
N GLU A 8 -7.04 13.32 14.43
CA GLU A 8 -6.00 13.01 15.40
C GLU A 8 -4.60 13.34 14.87
N PRO A 9 -3.68 13.81 15.72
CA PRO A 9 -2.33 14.24 15.32
C PRO A 9 -1.44 13.07 14.87
N GLU A 10 -1.77 11.84 15.24
CA GLU A 10 -1.06 10.65 14.83
C GLU A 10 -1.53 10.16 13.45
N ALA A 11 -0.57 9.75 12.62
CA ALA A 11 -0.91 9.04 11.39
C ALA A 11 -1.51 7.68 11.73
N TYR A 12 -2.57 7.29 11.01
CA TYR A 12 -3.04 5.91 11.07
C TYR A 12 -1.93 4.94 10.65
N VAL A 13 -1.61 3.98 11.52
CA VAL A 13 -0.69 2.87 11.25
C VAL A 13 -1.44 1.57 11.43
N GLY A 14 -1.54 0.78 10.35
CA GLY A 14 -2.09 -0.58 10.39
C GLY A 14 -1.01 -1.62 10.69
N GLU A 15 -1.44 -2.84 11.05
CA GLU A 15 -0.53 -3.95 11.35
C GLU A 15 0.17 -4.52 10.11
N ASN A 16 -0.46 -4.35 8.94
CA ASN A 16 0.01 -4.88 7.66
C ASN A 16 0.42 -3.74 6.73
N GLN A 17 1.46 -3.97 5.93
CA GLN A 17 1.83 -3.04 4.87
C GLN A 17 0.69 -2.88 3.86
N VAL A 18 0.52 -1.66 3.32
CA VAL A 18 -0.55 -1.35 2.36
C VAL A 18 -0.53 -2.30 1.16
N ILE A 19 0.66 -2.61 0.64
CA ILE A 19 0.86 -3.52 -0.49
C ILE A 19 0.29 -4.93 -0.22
N GLU A 20 0.35 -5.41 1.02
CA GLU A 20 -0.20 -6.72 1.40
C GLU A 20 -1.71 -6.62 1.69
N SER A 21 -2.13 -5.57 2.40
CA SER A 21 -3.53 -5.38 2.80
C SER A 21 -4.48 -5.13 1.62
N LEU A 22 -3.98 -4.56 0.53
CA LEU A 22 -4.74 -4.26 -0.69
C LEU A 22 -4.34 -5.16 -1.87
N SER A 23 -3.80 -6.34 -1.58
CA SER A 23 -3.24 -7.23 -2.60
C SER A 23 -4.24 -7.60 -3.70
N GLN A 24 -5.52 -7.81 -3.36
CA GLN A 24 -6.56 -8.16 -4.32
C GLN A 24 -6.89 -6.97 -5.24
N GLU A 25 -7.10 -5.79 -4.67
CA GLU A 25 -7.45 -4.58 -5.39
C GLU A 25 -6.30 -4.13 -6.29
N LEU A 26 -5.07 -4.16 -5.76
CA LEU A 26 -3.88 -3.80 -6.53
C LEU A 26 -3.69 -4.78 -7.69
N THR A 27 -3.81 -6.09 -7.46
CA THR A 27 -3.74 -7.08 -8.54
C THR A 27 -4.83 -6.86 -9.59
N ALA A 28 -6.05 -6.50 -9.20
CA ALA A 28 -7.13 -6.21 -10.14
C ALA A 28 -6.86 -4.97 -11.01
N ILE A 29 -6.17 -3.95 -10.47
CA ILE A 29 -5.86 -2.71 -11.20
C ILE A 29 -4.65 -2.88 -12.12
N VAL A 30 -3.58 -3.51 -11.63
CA VAL A 30 -2.27 -3.54 -12.34
C VAL A 30 -1.93 -4.90 -12.96
N GLY A 31 -2.64 -5.96 -12.58
CA GLY A 31 -2.36 -7.35 -12.96
C GLY A 31 -1.25 -8.00 -12.13
N ASP A 32 -1.20 -9.34 -12.14
CA ASP A 32 -0.27 -10.14 -11.34
C ASP A 32 1.20 -9.77 -11.56
N ALA A 33 1.62 -9.63 -12.82
CA ALA A 33 3.01 -9.37 -13.16
C ALA A 33 3.54 -8.06 -12.53
N VAL A 34 2.70 -7.03 -12.51
CA VAL A 34 3.07 -5.73 -11.94
C VAL A 34 2.99 -5.77 -10.41
N TYR A 35 1.99 -6.45 -9.84
CA TYR A 35 1.89 -6.62 -8.38
C TYR A 35 3.13 -7.32 -7.79
N VAL A 36 3.60 -8.39 -8.43
CA VAL A 36 4.81 -9.11 -8.03
C VAL A 36 6.05 -8.21 -8.06
N GLU A 37 6.22 -7.41 -9.12
CA GLU A 37 7.36 -6.51 -9.25
C GLU A 37 7.31 -5.38 -8.22
N LEU A 38 6.13 -4.82 -7.93
CA LEU A 38 5.94 -3.83 -6.86
C LEU A 38 6.36 -4.39 -5.51
N ARG A 39 5.90 -5.61 -5.19
CA ARG A 39 6.28 -6.31 -3.95
C ARG A 39 7.78 -6.54 -3.86
N ARG A 40 8.43 -6.94 -4.97
CA ARG A 40 9.89 -7.15 -5.03
C ARG A 40 10.65 -5.86 -4.75
N ARG A 41 10.24 -4.73 -5.34
CA ARG A 41 10.89 -3.43 -5.13
C ARG A 41 10.76 -2.88 -3.72
N LEU A 42 9.66 -3.18 -3.03
CA LEU A 42 9.45 -2.73 -1.66
C LEU A 42 10.21 -3.58 -0.63
N THR A 43 10.62 -4.79 -1.00
CA THR A 43 11.36 -5.72 -0.12
C THR A 43 12.86 -5.77 -0.39
N GLN A 44 13.33 -5.18 -1.49
CA GLN A 44 14.75 -5.08 -1.83
C GLN A 44 15.22 -3.62 -1.66
N PRO A 45 16.32 -3.39 -0.91
CA PRO A 45 16.88 -2.05 -0.71
C PRO A 45 17.46 -1.43 -1.99
#